data_AF-A0A955A3G7-F1
#
_entry.id   AF-A0A955A3G7-F1
#
_cell.length_a   1.000
_cell.length_b   1.000
_cell.length_c   1.000
_cell.angle_alpha   90.00
_cell.angle_beta   90.00
_cell.angle_gamma   90.00
#
_symmetry.space_group_name_H-M   'P 1'
#
loop_
_entity.id
_entity.type
_entity.pdbx_description
1 polymer ?
#
loop_
_entity_poly.entity_id
_entity_poly.type
_entity_poly.pdbx_seq_one_letter_code
_entity_poly.pdbx_strand_id
1 'polypeptide(L)'
;MFRAMIVGAVALGAAASAAIAGPVYSFSVSANAQGQLPYGGNSNAAGKFNTVSASFDTNTNEFTLDVLFDDRKTDGLWVAINGGPNPKGHAGEMAILYFGKKAGSNQLVVSAYAYNGVNGDTSYKDGNGDGSSGDADFITNSIVDNSFLLSAGINDVSGGGRRVSFTIDAGIIQNHSPANPGNTPWTGVAFGETAGIWLHTVSGSSFQFGTYGTYDDKLKKFTYYKQGWYDANFIPTDHPNVPMPAAAGLGLAGMLTLGSQRRRRTA
;
A
#
# COMPACT_ATOMS: atom_id res chain seq x y z
N MET A 1 25.36 -67.54 -26.20
CA MET A 1 26.12 -66.32 -25.82
C MET A 1 25.15 -65.15 -25.81
N PHE A 2 25.07 -64.47 -24.66
CA PHE A 2 24.09 -63.43 -24.32
C PHE A 2 24.22 -62.14 -25.15
N ARG A 3 23.10 -61.45 -25.38
CA ARG A 3 22.92 -60.02 -25.01
C ARG A 3 21.49 -59.53 -25.30
N ALA A 4 20.70 -59.40 -24.23
CA ALA A 4 19.45 -58.65 -24.23
C ALA A 4 19.78 -57.17 -23.98
N MET A 5 19.40 -56.28 -24.91
CA MET A 5 19.44 -54.83 -24.73
C MET A 5 18.14 -54.39 -24.06
N ILE A 6 18.23 -53.94 -22.80
CA ILE A 6 17.18 -53.22 -22.11
C ILE A 6 17.34 -51.74 -22.47
N VAL A 7 16.43 -51.21 -23.28
CA VAL A 7 16.31 -49.76 -23.54
C VAL A 7 15.46 -49.17 -22.42
N GLY A 8 16.12 -48.53 -21.45
CA GLY A 8 15.45 -47.75 -20.41
C GLY A 8 15.10 -46.36 -20.94
N ALA A 9 13.81 -46.09 -21.15
CA ALA A 9 13.31 -44.74 -21.42
C ALA A 9 13.20 -43.97 -20.08
N VAL A 10 14.13 -43.06 -19.81
CA VAL A 10 14.00 -42.07 -18.73
C VAL A 10 13.26 -40.87 -19.30
N ALA A 11 11.96 -40.78 -19.02
CA ALA A 11 11.19 -39.57 -19.30
C ALA A 11 11.52 -38.53 -18.22
N LEU A 12 12.35 -37.56 -18.56
CA LEU A 12 12.60 -36.36 -17.74
C LEU A 12 11.34 -35.49 -17.80
N GLY A 13 10.47 -35.61 -16.80
CA GLY A 13 9.32 -34.71 -16.65
C GLY A 13 9.80 -33.34 -16.19
N ALA A 14 9.86 -32.38 -17.10
CA ALA A 14 10.04 -30.97 -16.75
C ALA A 14 8.78 -30.48 -16.03
N ALA A 15 8.83 -30.42 -14.70
CA ALA A 15 7.80 -29.75 -13.92
C ALA A 15 7.99 -28.24 -14.12
N ALA A 16 7.18 -27.63 -14.99
CA ALA A 16 7.05 -26.19 -15.05
C ALA A 16 6.37 -25.73 -13.74
N SER A 17 7.15 -25.18 -12.81
CA SER A 17 6.62 -24.43 -11.68
C SER A 17 6.01 -23.14 -12.22
N ALA A 18 4.69 -23.13 -12.42
CA ALA A 18 3.97 -21.88 -12.59
C ALA A 18 4.16 -21.07 -11.29
N ALA A 19 4.83 -19.93 -11.37
CA ALA A 19 4.87 -18.99 -10.26
C ALA A 19 3.41 -18.62 -9.93
N ILE A 20 2.97 -18.99 -8.73
CA ILE A 20 1.67 -18.55 -8.21
C ILE A 20 1.86 -17.07 -7.93
N ALA A 21 1.20 -16.21 -8.70
CA ALA A 21 1.07 -14.81 -8.33
C ALA A 21 0.43 -14.76 -6.94
N GLY A 22 1.11 -14.16 -5.98
CA GLY A 22 0.58 -13.80 -4.67
C GLY A 22 -0.65 -12.91 -4.78
N PRO A 23 -1.45 -12.82 -3.71
CA PRO A 23 -2.70 -12.08 -3.71
C PRO A 23 -2.49 -10.57 -3.91
N VAL A 24 -3.49 -9.94 -4.51
CA VAL A 24 -3.70 -8.49 -4.48
C VAL A 24 -4.84 -8.24 -3.49
N TYR A 25 -4.58 -7.48 -2.45
CA TYR A 25 -5.60 -7.06 -1.49
C TYR A 25 -6.10 -5.68 -1.88
N SER A 26 -7.41 -5.49 -1.90
CA SER A 26 -8.00 -4.19 -2.26
C SER A 26 -9.28 -3.91 -1.51
N PHE A 27 -9.62 -2.65 -1.31
CA PHE A 27 -10.96 -2.27 -0.89
C PHE A 27 -11.42 -1.05 -1.69
N SER A 28 -12.73 -0.90 -1.82
CA SER A 28 -13.36 0.29 -2.38
C SER A 28 -14.62 0.61 -1.61
N VAL A 29 -14.68 1.79 -1.02
CA VAL A 29 -15.79 2.23 -0.19
C VAL A 29 -16.38 3.51 -0.76
N SER A 30 -17.70 3.50 -0.97
CA SER A 30 -18.43 4.65 -1.51
C SER A 30 -19.24 5.34 -0.43
N ALA A 31 -19.27 6.66 -0.52
CA ALA A 31 -20.01 7.50 0.39
C ALA A 31 -21.51 7.48 0.05
N ASN A 32 -22.36 7.63 1.07
CA ASN A 32 -23.79 7.88 0.86
C ASN A 32 -24.04 9.30 0.30
N ALA A 33 -25.31 9.66 0.09
CA ALA A 33 -25.67 10.98 -0.45
C ALA A 33 -25.14 12.17 0.38
N GLN A 34 -24.97 11.97 1.69
CA GLN A 34 -24.42 12.96 2.64
C GLN A 34 -22.89 13.01 2.62
N GLY A 35 -22.22 12.18 1.82
CA GLY A 35 -20.77 12.08 1.78
C GLY A 35 -20.19 11.35 3.00
N GLN A 36 -20.96 10.44 3.63
CA GLN A 36 -20.47 9.62 4.75
C GLN A 36 -20.01 8.26 4.24
N LEU A 37 -18.83 7.83 4.67
CA LEU A 37 -18.26 6.52 4.31
C LEU A 37 -18.73 5.43 5.30
N PRO A 38 -18.82 4.16 4.87
CA PRO A 38 -19.51 3.10 5.62
C PRO A 38 -18.73 2.57 6.84
N TYR A 39 -17.40 2.70 6.86
CA TYR A 39 -16.56 2.22 7.97
C TYR A 39 -15.98 3.41 8.73
N GLY A 40 -16.07 3.42 10.06
CA GLY A 40 -15.46 4.47 10.87
C GLY A 40 -16.15 5.84 10.73
N GLY A 41 -15.36 6.91 10.66
CA GLY A 41 -15.87 8.28 10.56
C GLY A 41 -15.16 9.08 9.48
N ASN A 42 -15.80 10.17 9.04
CA ASN A 42 -15.18 11.10 8.12
C ASN A 42 -15.64 12.56 8.32
N SER A 43 -14.81 13.48 7.87
CA SER A 43 -15.11 14.91 7.77
C SER A 43 -14.87 15.40 6.34
N ASN A 44 -15.88 16.09 5.77
CA ASN A 44 -15.87 16.61 4.41
C ASN A 44 -15.32 18.04 4.28
N ALA A 45 -14.59 18.52 5.30
CA ALA A 45 -14.19 19.93 5.39
C ALA A 45 -13.13 20.36 4.35
N ALA A 46 -12.32 19.43 3.83
CA ALA A 46 -11.36 19.67 2.74
C ALA A 46 -11.65 18.85 1.47
N GLY A 47 -12.91 18.50 1.26
CA GLY A 47 -13.37 17.73 0.10
C GLY A 47 -14.52 16.83 0.49
N LYS A 48 -15.60 16.77 -0.30
CA LYS A 48 -16.71 15.86 -0.03
C LYS A 48 -16.38 14.48 -0.63
N PHE A 49 -16.11 13.49 0.22
CA PHE A 49 -15.80 12.14 -0.24
C PHE A 49 -16.92 11.56 -1.10
N ASN A 50 -16.52 10.92 -2.21
CA ASN A 50 -17.38 10.08 -3.03
C ASN A 50 -16.94 8.62 -2.90
N THR A 51 -15.68 8.32 -3.20
CA THR A 51 -15.12 6.96 -3.09
C THR A 51 -13.69 7.02 -2.56
N VAL A 52 -13.33 6.08 -1.70
CA VAL A 52 -11.95 5.83 -1.26
C VAL A 52 -11.61 4.39 -1.63
N SER A 53 -10.53 4.19 -2.36
CA SER A 53 -10.04 2.87 -2.75
C SER A 53 -8.55 2.76 -2.50
N ALA A 54 -8.11 1.60 -2.04
CA ALA A 54 -6.69 1.28 -1.94
C ALA A 54 -6.42 -0.17 -2.33
N SER A 55 -5.22 -0.45 -2.84
CA SER A 55 -4.77 -1.81 -3.15
C SER A 55 -3.30 -2.01 -2.81
N PHE A 56 -2.94 -3.24 -2.45
CA PHE A 56 -1.57 -3.70 -2.28
C PHE A 56 -1.36 -5.04 -2.98
N ASP A 57 -0.42 -5.09 -3.92
CA ASP A 57 0.01 -6.32 -4.61
C ASP A 57 1.24 -6.92 -3.90
N THR A 58 1.08 -8.13 -3.35
CA THR A 58 2.14 -8.80 -2.58
C THR A 58 3.30 -9.31 -3.43
N ASN A 59 3.18 -9.34 -4.76
CA ASN A 59 4.27 -9.75 -5.66
C ASN A 59 5.14 -8.59 -6.08
N THR A 60 4.49 -7.50 -6.49
CA THR A 60 5.16 -6.33 -7.06
C THR A 60 5.48 -5.29 -6.00
N ASN A 61 4.95 -5.44 -4.78
CA ASN A 61 4.91 -4.41 -3.74
C ASN A 61 4.23 -3.12 -4.22
N GLU A 62 3.36 -3.18 -5.21
CA GLU A 62 2.66 -2.00 -5.69
C GLU A 62 1.56 -1.58 -4.72
N PHE A 63 1.62 -0.35 -4.23
CA PHE A 63 0.55 0.26 -3.43
C PHE A 63 -0.14 1.36 -4.25
N THR A 64 -1.47 1.32 -4.31
CA THR A 64 -2.29 2.37 -4.94
C THR A 64 -3.28 2.94 -3.94
N LEU A 65 -3.42 4.27 -3.97
CA LEU A 65 -4.52 5.00 -3.34
C LEU A 65 -5.25 5.81 -4.42
N ASP A 66 -6.58 5.68 -4.49
CA ASP A 66 -7.46 6.49 -5.34
C ASP A 66 -8.60 7.05 -4.51
N VAL A 67 -8.75 8.37 -4.49
CA VAL A 67 -9.83 9.06 -3.79
C VAL A 67 -10.57 9.95 -4.77
N LEU A 68 -11.87 9.72 -4.88
CA LEU A 68 -12.79 10.56 -5.62
C LEU A 68 -13.59 11.45 -4.67
N PHE A 69 -13.70 12.72 -5.03
CA PHE A 69 -14.50 13.73 -4.35
C PHE A 69 -15.60 14.27 -5.27
N ASP A 70 -16.74 14.61 -4.68
CA ASP A 70 -17.88 15.27 -5.35
C ASP A 70 -17.60 16.76 -5.65
N ASP A 71 -16.53 17.34 -5.09
CA ASP A 71 -16.11 18.72 -5.30
C ASP A 71 -14.61 18.83 -5.64
N ARG A 72 -14.15 20.06 -5.92
CA ARG A 72 -12.78 20.37 -6.37
C ARG A 72 -11.92 21.05 -5.30
N LYS A 73 -12.16 20.73 -4.02
CA LYS A 73 -11.47 21.38 -2.90
C LYS A 73 -10.10 20.76 -2.60
N THR A 74 -10.01 19.44 -2.62
CA THR A 74 -8.80 18.72 -2.19
C THR A 74 -7.64 18.99 -3.15
N ASP A 75 -6.46 19.28 -2.62
CA ASP A 75 -5.22 19.47 -3.39
C ASP A 75 -4.01 18.76 -2.79
N GLY A 76 -4.22 17.97 -1.73
CA GLY A 76 -3.24 17.09 -1.14
C GLY A 76 -3.87 16.21 -0.07
N LEU A 77 -3.07 15.30 0.49
CA LEU A 77 -3.47 14.43 1.58
C LEU A 77 -2.24 13.91 2.36
N TRP A 78 -2.50 13.29 3.51
CA TRP A 78 -1.60 12.31 4.10
C TRP A 78 -2.37 11.05 4.47
N VAL A 79 -1.67 9.91 4.49
CA VAL A 79 -2.29 8.62 4.79
C VAL A 79 -1.32 7.70 5.54
N ALA A 80 -1.82 7.03 6.57
CA ALA A 80 -1.24 5.81 7.10
C ALA A 80 -2.24 4.66 6.88
N ILE A 81 -1.74 3.47 6.58
CA ILE A 81 -2.57 2.27 6.33
C ILE A 81 -1.86 1.03 6.85
N ASN A 82 -2.63 0.09 7.42
CA ASN A 82 -2.13 -1.17 7.95
C ASN A 82 -3.14 -2.31 7.75
N GLY A 83 -2.81 -3.50 8.25
CA GLY A 83 -3.62 -4.71 8.15
C GLY A 83 -4.84 -4.83 9.10
N GLY A 84 -5.37 -3.75 9.67
CA GLY A 84 -6.57 -3.88 10.51
C GLY A 84 -6.98 -2.66 11.34
N PRO A 85 -6.38 -2.43 12.52
CA PRO A 85 -6.82 -1.38 13.44
C PRO A 85 -6.57 0.02 12.89
N ASN A 86 -7.23 1.03 13.48
CA ASN A 86 -6.91 2.43 13.15
C ASN A 86 -5.40 2.67 13.27
N PRO A 87 -4.71 3.22 12.27
CA PRO A 87 -3.29 3.54 12.40
C PRO A 87 -2.95 4.44 13.59
N LYS A 88 -3.85 5.33 14.05
CA LYS A 88 -3.58 6.24 15.18
C LYS A 88 -3.06 5.50 16.41
N GLY A 89 -1.95 5.97 16.97
CA GLY A 89 -1.33 5.40 18.17
C GLY A 89 -0.40 4.21 17.92
N HIS A 90 -0.26 3.76 16.68
CA HIS A 90 0.61 2.64 16.30
C HIS A 90 1.96 3.12 15.75
N ALA A 91 2.81 3.65 16.64
CA ALA A 91 4.14 4.15 16.26
C ALA A 91 5.07 3.02 15.78
N GLY A 92 5.83 3.27 14.71
CA GLY A 92 6.90 2.38 14.24
C GLY A 92 6.44 1.09 13.57
N GLU A 93 5.14 0.94 13.27
CA GLU A 93 4.58 -0.28 12.65
C GLU A 93 4.30 -0.12 11.15
N MET A 94 4.19 1.11 10.65
CA MET A 94 3.80 1.42 9.27
C MET A 94 4.37 2.77 8.81
N ALA A 95 4.31 3.01 7.51
CA ALA A 95 4.67 4.29 6.93
C ALA A 95 3.47 5.25 6.91
N ILE A 96 3.79 6.53 6.91
CA ILE A 96 2.87 7.61 6.57
C ILE A 96 3.34 8.28 5.27
N LEU A 97 2.40 8.43 4.33
CA LEU A 97 2.63 9.03 3.04
C LEU A 97 2.03 10.43 3.01
N TYR A 98 2.78 11.39 2.51
CA TYR A 98 2.34 12.76 2.23
C TYR A 98 2.29 12.95 0.72
N PHE A 99 1.17 13.46 0.22
CA PHE A 99 0.96 13.66 -1.21
C PHE A 99 0.38 15.03 -1.53
N GLY A 100 0.99 15.73 -2.49
CA GLY A 100 0.44 16.97 -3.03
C GLY A 100 1.42 17.71 -3.91
N LYS A 101 1.16 19.00 -4.17
CA LYS A 101 2.00 19.84 -5.03
C LYS A 101 3.18 20.42 -4.26
N LYS A 102 4.39 20.30 -4.83
CA LYS A 102 5.56 21.03 -4.36
C LYS A 102 5.30 22.54 -4.42
N ALA A 103 5.61 23.26 -3.34
CA ALA A 103 5.42 24.70 -3.27
C ALA A 103 6.12 25.43 -4.43
N GLY A 104 5.39 26.34 -5.07
CA GLY A 104 5.90 27.10 -6.23
C GLY A 104 6.01 26.29 -7.53
N SER A 105 5.49 25.06 -7.58
CA SER A 105 5.54 24.18 -8.74
C SER A 105 4.22 23.43 -8.94
N ASN A 106 4.01 22.87 -10.13
CA ASN A 106 2.93 21.92 -10.41
C ASN A 106 3.37 20.46 -10.23
N GLN A 107 4.63 20.21 -9.85
CA GLN A 107 5.15 18.88 -9.58
C GLN A 107 4.38 18.24 -8.41
N LEU A 108 3.77 17.09 -8.67
CA LEU A 108 3.20 16.23 -7.64
C LEU A 108 4.31 15.43 -6.96
N VAL A 109 4.24 15.33 -5.64
CA VAL A 109 5.26 14.67 -4.83
C VAL A 109 4.58 13.76 -3.83
N VAL A 110 4.99 12.49 -3.82
CA VAL A 110 4.82 11.55 -2.69
C VAL A 110 6.09 11.58 -1.85
N SER A 111 5.94 11.70 -0.53
CA SER A 111 7.00 11.58 0.47
C SER A 111 6.59 10.59 1.54
N ALA A 112 7.48 9.67 1.92
CA ALA A 112 7.24 8.61 2.89
C ALA A 112 8.14 8.77 4.13
N TYR A 113 7.55 8.54 5.30
CA TYR A 113 8.22 8.54 6.61
C TYR A 113 7.71 7.35 7.42
N ALA A 114 8.49 6.87 8.40
CA ALA A 114 7.92 5.99 9.42
C ALA A 114 6.90 6.77 10.26
N TYR A 115 5.75 6.14 10.51
CA TYR A 115 4.69 6.79 11.27
C TYR A 115 5.05 6.81 12.76
N ASN A 116 4.98 8.00 13.36
CA ASN A 116 5.38 8.24 14.75
C ASN A 116 4.26 7.95 15.77
N GLY A 117 3.09 7.47 15.34
CA GLY A 117 1.95 7.15 16.22
C GLY A 117 1.14 8.35 16.70
N VAL A 118 1.57 9.59 16.42
CA VAL A 118 0.89 10.81 16.87
C VAL A 118 -0.34 11.07 16.00
N ASN A 119 -1.47 11.43 16.62
CA ASN A 119 -2.66 11.89 15.91
C ASN A 119 -2.45 13.32 15.39
N GLY A 120 -1.60 13.45 14.37
CA GLY A 120 -1.23 14.71 13.74
C GLY A 120 -0.33 14.51 12.53
N ASP A 121 -0.15 15.56 11.75
CA ASP A 121 0.63 15.55 10.52
C ASP A 121 2.15 15.58 10.74
N THR A 122 2.66 15.22 11.92
CA THR A 122 3.99 15.62 12.38
C THR A 122 5.13 14.66 12.08
N SER A 123 4.87 13.46 11.55
CA SER A 123 5.93 12.45 11.35
C SER A 123 7.05 12.92 10.41
N TYR A 124 6.78 13.88 9.52
CA TYR A 124 7.81 14.50 8.67
C TYR A 124 8.85 15.35 9.43
N LYS A 125 8.59 15.71 10.69
CA LYS A 125 9.46 16.54 11.54
C LYS A 125 9.80 15.92 12.91
N ASP A 126 9.06 14.90 13.32
CA ASP A 126 9.12 14.25 14.63
C ASP A 126 8.93 12.74 14.43
N GLY A 127 10.03 11.99 14.31
CA GLY A 127 9.97 10.55 14.00
C GLY A 127 9.69 9.63 15.20
N ASN A 128 9.80 10.13 16.43
CA ASN A 128 9.56 9.34 17.64
C ASN A 128 8.26 9.72 18.39
N GLY A 129 7.64 10.84 18.00
CA GLY A 129 6.38 11.31 18.55
C GLY A 129 6.49 12.03 19.90
N ASP A 130 7.70 12.43 20.31
CA ASP A 130 7.93 13.10 21.61
C ASP A 130 7.67 14.61 21.58
N GLY A 131 7.34 15.16 20.41
CA GLY A 131 7.06 16.57 20.19
C GLY A 131 8.30 17.43 19.92
N SER A 132 9.50 16.85 19.91
CA SER A 132 10.73 17.52 19.51
C SER A 132 10.90 17.49 17.98
N SER A 133 11.20 18.65 17.39
CA SER A 133 11.48 18.76 15.96
C SER A 133 12.96 18.45 15.72
N GLY A 134 13.29 17.33 15.08
CA GLY A 134 14.69 16.98 14.82
C GLY A 134 14.93 15.71 14.04
N ASP A 135 14.21 14.64 14.35
CA ASP A 135 14.57 13.29 13.89
C ASP A 135 13.44 12.62 13.12
N ALA A 136 13.01 13.24 12.02
CA ALA A 136 12.08 12.59 11.10
C ALA A 136 12.69 11.29 10.55
N ASP A 137 11.96 10.20 10.71
CA ASP A 137 12.35 8.89 10.19
C ASP A 137 11.99 8.81 8.69
N PHE A 138 12.81 9.47 7.88
CA PHE A 138 12.61 9.63 6.45
C PHE A 138 12.94 8.36 5.68
N ILE A 139 12.03 7.97 4.78
CA ILE A 139 12.20 6.79 3.93
C ILE A 139 12.61 7.22 2.52
N THR A 140 11.75 7.97 1.83
CA THR A 140 12.00 8.45 0.45
C THR A 140 11.04 9.58 0.07
N ASN A 141 11.35 10.28 -1.02
CA ASN A 141 10.38 11.11 -1.72
C ASN A 141 10.69 11.18 -3.23
N SER A 142 9.67 11.51 -4.01
CA SER A 142 9.72 11.54 -5.48
C SER A 142 10.51 12.72 -6.07
N ILE A 143 10.99 13.65 -5.24
CA ILE A 143 11.98 14.64 -5.68
C ILE A 143 13.37 14.01 -5.70
N VAL A 144 13.69 13.18 -4.70
CA VAL A 144 14.99 12.54 -4.51
C VAL A 144 15.15 11.34 -5.44
N ASP A 145 14.15 10.47 -5.43
CA ASP A 145 14.09 9.28 -6.25
C ASP A 145 12.67 9.15 -6.80
N ASN A 146 12.49 9.42 -8.10
CA ASN A 146 11.17 9.30 -8.72
C ASN A 146 10.89 7.88 -9.25
N SER A 147 11.84 6.93 -9.13
CA SER A 147 11.66 5.58 -9.70
C SER A 147 10.57 4.78 -9.00
N PHE A 148 10.33 5.03 -7.70
CA PHE A 148 9.25 4.40 -6.96
C PHE A 148 7.87 5.00 -7.25
N LEU A 149 7.77 6.20 -7.84
CA LEU A 149 6.48 6.82 -8.16
C LEU A 149 6.01 6.39 -9.55
N LEU A 150 5.14 5.39 -9.60
CA LEU A 150 4.65 4.80 -10.85
C LEU A 150 3.58 5.68 -11.51
N SER A 151 2.68 6.27 -10.71
CA SER A 151 1.70 7.24 -11.20
C SER A 151 1.26 8.21 -10.10
N ALA A 152 0.82 9.40 -10.49
CA ALA A 152 0.25 10.40 -9.58
C ALA A 152 -0.71 11.33 -10.32
N GLY A 153 -1.78 11.76 -9.66
CA GLY A 153 -2.78 12.63 -10.25
C GLY A 153 -3.59 13.43 -9.24
N ILE A 154 -3.82 14.70 -9.57
CA ILE A 154 -4.85 15.55 -8.95
C ILE A 154 -5.65 16.13 -10.11
N ASN A 155 -6.70 15.42 -10.50
CA ASN A 155 -7.41 15.65 -11.75
C ASN A 155 -8.87 16.00 -11.48
N ASP A 156 -9.33 17.11 -12.03
CA ASP A 156 -10.76 17.42 -12.05
C ASP A 156 -11.48 16.41 -12.94
N VAL A 157 -12.60 15.87 -12.47
CA VAL A 157 -13.44 14.95 -13.24
C VAL A 157 -14.69 15.65 -13.76
N SER A 158 -15.31 15.07 -14.80
CA SER A 158 -16.61 15.52 -15.31
C SER A 158 -17.65 15.49 -14.19
N GLY A 159 -18.53 16.49 -14.14
CA GLY A 159 -19.57 16.58 -13.09
C GLY A 159 -19.15 17.39 -11.86
N GLY A 160 -17.98 18.03 -11.87
CA GLY A 160 -17.58 18.99 -10.82
C GLY A 160 -16.79 18.39 -9.65
N GLY A 161 -16.45 17.10 -9.72
CA GLY A 161 -15.60 16.43 -8.75
C GLY A 161 -14.10 16.54 -9.02
N ARG A 162 -13.31 15.90 -8.16
CA ARG A 162 -11.86 15.75 -8.30
C ARG A 162 -11.42 14.37 -7.87
N ARG A 163 -10.45 13.79 -8.58
CA ARG A 163 -9.75 12.57 -8.23
C ARG A 163 -8.33 12.90 -7.77
N VAL A 164 -7.94 12.36 -6.62
CA VAL A 164 -6.59 12.44 -6.06
C VAL A 164 -6.09 11.01 -5.95
N SER A 165 -5.03 10.68 -6.68
CA SER A 165 -4.51 9.31 -6.71
C SER A 165 -2.99 9.27 -6.86
N PHE A 166 -2.40 8.18 -6.40
CA PHE A 166 -1.03 7.81 -6.71
C PHE A 166 -0.85 6.29 -6.63
N THR A 167 0.16 5.82 -7.34
CA THR A 167 0.65 4.44 -7.32
C THR A 167 2.15 4.46 -7.10
N ILE A 168 2.63 3.64 -6.18
CA ILE A 168 4.04 3.52 -5.85
C ILE A 168 4.50 2.06 -5.87
N ASP A 169 5.77 1.84 -6.25
CA ASP A 169 6.52 0.66 -5.83
C ASP A 169 6.89 0.85 -4.35
N ALA A 170 6.18 0.15 -3.47
CA ALA A 170 6.41 0.24 -2.04
C ALA A 170 7.62 -0.58 -1.58
N GLY A 171 8.39 -1.24 -2.45
CA GLY A 171 9.54 -2.05 -2.07
C GLY A 171 10.56 -1.29 -1.21
N ILE A 172 10.82 -0.02 -1.51
CA ILE A 172 11.67 0.85 -0.67
C ILE A 172 11.09 1.10 0.73
N ILE A 173 9.77 1.16 0.84
CA ILE A 173 9.06 1.33 2.11
C ILE A 173 9.06 0.01 2.89
N GLN A 174 8.79 -1.11 2.23
CA GLN A 174 8.74 -2.42 2.89
C GLN A 174 10.09 -2.86 3.44
N ASN A 175 11.19 -2.46 2.77
CA ASN A 175 12.55 -2.78 3.21
C ASN A 175 13.13 -1.79 4.22
N HIS A 176 12.36 -0.78 4.64
CA HIS A 176 12.81 0.18 5.64
C HIS A 176 12.90 -0.46 7.03
N SER A 177 13.93 -0.09 7.79
CA SER A 177 14.07 -0.44 9.21
C SER A 177 13.79 0.82 10.03
N PRO A 178 12.65 0.91 10.73
CA PRO A 178 12.31 2.10 11.51
C PRO A 178 13.39 2.43 12.55
N ALA A 179 13.74 3.71 12.65
CA ALA A 179 14.61 4.23 13.69
C ALA A 179 13.96 4.10 15.08
N ASN A 180 12.63 4.17 15.13
CA ASN A 180 11.82 4.01 16.34
C ASN A 180 10.81 2.86 16.13
N PRO A 181 11.25 1.59 16.20
CA PRO A 181 10.38 0.45 15.94
C PRO A 181 9.31 0.30 17.03
N GLY A 182 8.11 -0.11 16.61
CA GLY A 182 7.02 -0.46 17.51
C GLY A 182 7.17 -1.85 18.14
N ASN A 183 6.11 -2.31 18.81
CA ASN A 183 6.04 -3.66 19.38
C ASN A 183 5.61 -4.73 18.36
N THR A 184 5.24 -4.31 17.15
CA THR A 184 4.84 -5.21 16.07
C THR A 184 5.80 -5.07 14.88
N PRO A 185 5.87 -6.10 14.02
CA PRO A 185 6.70 -6.02 12.82
C PRO A 185 6.29 -4.86 11.92
N TRP A 186 7.29 -4.25 11.28
CA TRP A 186 7.08 -3.23 10.25
C TRP A 186 6.27 -3.79 9.09
N THR A 187 5.20 -3.10 8.73
CA THR A 187 4.28 -3.44 7.63
C THR A 187 4.35 -2.45 6.46
N GLY A 188 5.03 -1.32 6.63
CA GLY A 188 5.12 -0.27 5.61
C GLY A 188 3.73 0.25 5.22
N VAL A 189 3.25 -0.12 4.04
CA VAL A 189 1.88 0.17 3.56
C VAL A 189 1.10 -1.10 3.20
N ALA A 190 1.63 -2.28 3.56
CA ALA A 190 0.98 -3.55 3.29
C ALA A 190 -0.24 -3.74 4.18
N PHE A 191 -1.25 -4.37 3.59
CA PHE A 191 -2.42 -4.87 4.30
C PHE A 191 -2.87 -6.19 3.66
N GLY A 192 -3.68 -6.95 4.39
CA GLY A 192 -4.16 -8.28 4.00
C GLY A 192 -5.68 -8.31 3.89
N GLU A 193 -6.30 -9.32 4.50
CA GLU A 193 -7.76 -9.53 4.54
C GLU A 193 -8.57 -8.36 5.13
N THR A 194 -7.92 -7.52 5.92
CA THR A 194 -8.50 -6.28 6.43
C THR A 194 -7.53 -5.13 6.29
N ALA A 195 -8.07 -3.92 6.17
CA ALA A 195 -7.32 -2.67 6.19
C ALA A 195 -7.79 -1.74 7.31
N GLY A 196 -6.84 -1.10 7.98
CA GLY A 196 -7.06 0.06 8.83
C GLY A 196 -6.46 1.28 8.15
N ILE A 197 -7.20 2.39 8.07
CA ILE A 197 -6.77 3.59 7.34
C ILE A 197 -6.95 4.83 8.21
N TRP A 198 -5.95 5.70 8.11
CA TRP A 198 -5.94 7.03 8.67
C TRP A 198 -5.61 8.02 7.56
N LEU A 199 -6.64 8.47 6.84
CA LEU A 199 -6.52 9.30 5.65
C LEU A 199 -6.99 10.71 5.96
N HIS A 200 -6.16 11.70 5.70
CA HIS A 200 -6.48 13.11 5.92
C HIS A 200 -6.32 13.88 4.62
N THR A 201 -7.35 14.62 4.25
CA THR A 201 -7.40 15.41 3.01
C THR A 201 -7.19 16.87 3.33
N VAL A 202 -6.54 17.61 2.43
CA VAL A 202 -6.27 19.03 2.63
C VAL A 202 -6.64 19.88 1.42
N SER A 203 -6.93 21.15 1.70
CA SER A 203 -7.09 22.19 0.68
C SER A 203 -6.23 23.42 1.01
N GLY A 204 -5.78 24.12 -0.03
CA GLY A 204 -4.82 25.20 0.10
C GLY A 204 -3.48 24.69 0.62
N SER A 205 -3.08 23.48 0.22
CA SER A 205 -1.86 22.85 0.71
C SER A 205 -0.60 23.44 0.09
N SER A 206 0.49 23.41 0.86
CA SER A 206 1.83 23.81 0.42
C SER A 206 2.85 22.86 1.02
N PHE A 207 3.58 22.15 0.15
CA PHE A 207 4.63 21.21 0.53
C PHE A 207 5.99 21.82 0.19
N GLN A 208 6.71 22.30 1.19
CA GLN A 208 8.05 22.85 1.03
C GLN A 208 9.08 21.80 1.40
N PHE A 209 9.86 21.38 0.41
CA PHE A 209 11.00 20.50 0.59
C PHE A 209 12.27 21.33 0.66
N GLY A 210 13.33 20.79 1.27
CA GLY A 210 14.63 21.45 1.18
C GLY A 210 15.25 21.29 -0.20
N THR A 211 16.54 21.56 -0.30
CA THR A 211 17.23 21.64 -1.58
C THR A 211 17.63 20.25 -2.06
N TYR A 212 17.22 19.87 -3.27
CA TYR A 212 17.64 18.60 -3.87
C TYR A 212 19.17 18.52 -3.96
N GLY A 213 19.74 17.37 -3.59
CA GLY A 213 21.19 17.15 -3.59
C GLY A 213 21.93 17.69 -2.37
N THR A 214 21.21 18.18 -1.35
CA THR A 214 21.77 18.42 -0.01
C THR A 214 21.25 17.38 0.98
N TYR A 215 21.87 17.28 2.16
CA TYR A 215 21.39 16.42 3.26
C TYR A 215 19.99 16.79 3.80
N ASP A 216 19.28 17.72 3.16
CA ASP A 216 18.04 18.33 3.63
C ASP A 216 16.88 18.27 2.61
N ASP A 217 16.90 17.31 1.69
CA ASP A 217 15.90 17.10 0.65
C ASP A 217 14.53 16.55 1.13
N LYS A 218 14.31 16.57 2.46
CA LYS A 218 13.08 16.14 3.15
C LYS A 218 11.98 17.21 3.09
N LEU A 219 10.75 16.84 3.47
CA LEU A 219 9.65 17.78 3.71
C LEU A 219 10.01 18.64 4.92
N LYS A 220 10.10 19.96 4.75
CA LYS A 220 10.47 20.92 5.79
C LYS A 220 9.26 21.62 6.37
N LYS A 221 8.27 21.88 5.52
CA LYS A 221 7.04 22.55 5.90
C LYS A 221 5.88 21.97 5.13
N PHE A 222 4.86 21.58 5.88
CA PHE A 222 3.56 21.21 5.38
C PHE A 222 2.53 22.13 6.02
N THR A 223 1.77 22.83 5.20
CA THR A 223 0.69 23.72 5.66
C THR A 223 -0.50 23.56 4.76
N TYR A 224 -1.68 23.82 5.31
CA TYR A 224 -2.96 23.75 4.61
C TYR A 224 -3.95 24.73 5.22
N TYR A 225 -4.99 25.09 4.47
CA TYR A 225 -6.04 26.00 4.92
C TYR A 225 -7.18 25.25 5.62
N LYS A 226 -7.61 24.12 5.06
CA LYS A 226 -8.61 23.23 5.67
C LYS A 226 -8.16 21.79 5.59
N GLN A 227 -8.74 20.99 6.47
CA GLN A 227 -8.50 19.56 6.58
C GLN A 227 -9.83 18.81 6.68
N GLY A 228 -9.96 17.71 5.94
CA GLY A 228 -10.94 16.64 6.12
C GLY A 228 -10.23 15.36 6.53
N TRP A 229 -10.99 14.32 6.84
CA TRP A 229 -10.41 13.03 7.24
C TRP A 229 -11.37 11.88 6.98
N TYR A 230 -10.80 10.68 6.85
CA TYR A 230 -11.48 9.40 6.81
C TYR A 230 -10.66 8.40 7.62
N ASP A 231 -11.23 7.96 8.74
CA ASP A 231 -10.56 7.14 9.72
C ASP A 231 -11.39 5.89 9.95
N ALA A 232 -10.82 4.73 9.66
CA ALA A 232 -11.55 3.47 9.69
C ALA A 232 -10.66 2.30 10.09
N ASN A 233 -11.32 1.25 10.58
CA ASN A 233 -10.70 0.06 11.13
C ASN A 233 -11.35 -1.16 10.48
N PHE A 234 -10.57 -2.21 10.27
CA PHE A 234 -11.00 -3.52 9.84
C PHE A 234 -11.93 -3.48 8.62
N ILE A 235 -11.62 -2.61 7.65
CA ILE A 235 -12.29 -2.59 6.35
C ILE A 235 -12.00 -3.94 5.69
N PRO A 236 -13.01 -4.76 5.38
CA PRO A 236 -12.79 -6.02 4.67
C PRO A 236 -12.17 -5.74 3.30
N THR A 237 -11.18 -6.53 2.90
CA THR A 237 -10.60 -6.43 1.57
C THR A 237 -11.14 -7.53 0.66
N ASP A 238 -11.27 -7.19 -0.61
CA ASP A 238 -11.43 -8.14 -1.68
C ASP A 238 -10.04 -8.64 -2.08
N HIS A 239 -9.89 -9.96 -2.18
CA HIS A 239 -8.78 -10.60 -2.85
C HIS A 239 -9.35 -11.56 -3.90
N PRO A 240 -8.95 -11.47 -5.19
CA PRO A 240 -9.31 -12.50 -6.13
C PRO A 240 -8.67 -13.80 -5.62
N ASN A 241 -9.50 -14.81 -5.33
CA ASN A 241 -9.02 -16.17 -5.06
C ASN A 241 -8.12 -16.57 -6.23
N VAL A 242 -6.80 -16.55 -6.03
CA VAL A 242 -5.87 -17.00 -7.06
C VAL A 242 -6.14 -18.49 -7.25
N PRO A 243 -6.68 -18.94 -8.40
CA PRO A 243 -6.97 -20.35 -8.59
C PRO A 243 -5.66 -21.10 -8.44
N MET A 244 -5.59 -22.09 -7.54
CA MET A 244 -4.43 -22.97 -7.49
C MET A 244 -4.13 -23.46 -8.91
N PRO A 245 -2.90 -23.31 -9.42
CA PRO A 245 -2.57 -23.82 -10.74
C PRO A 245 -2.95 -25.29 -10.80
N ALA A 246 -3.61 -25.71 -11.89
CA ALA A 246 -4.07 -27.08 -12.06
C ALA A 246 -2.97 -28.13 -11.80
N ALA A 247 -1.69 -27.76 -11.97
CA ALA A 247 -0.53 -28.56 -11.62
C ALA A 247 -0.46 -28.99 -10.12
N ALA A 248 -0.87 -28.13 -9.18
CA ALA A 248 -0.94 -28.49 -7.76
C ALA A 248 -2.03 -29.54 -7.49
N GLY A 249 -3.18 -29.42 -8.18
CA GLY A 249 -4.24 -30.42 -8.17
C GLY A 249 -3.82 -31.75 -8.83
N LEU A 250 -3.07 -31.70 -9.93
CA LEU A 250 -2.57 -32.88 -10.64
C LEU A 250 -1.46 -33.59 -9.87
N GLY A 251 -0.62 -32.88 -9.11
CA GLY A 251 0.39 -33.47 -8.22
C GLY A 251 -0.24 -34.34 -7.13
N LEU A 252 -1.34 -33.86 -6.53
CA LEU A 252 -2.13 -34.63 -5.56
C LEU A 252 -2.79 -35.86 -6.19
N ALA A 253 -3.35 -35.73 -7.40
CA ALA A 253 -3.91 -36.86 -8.14
C ALA A 253 -2.84 -37.91 -8.53
N GLY A 254 -1.64 -37.46 -8.90
CA GLY A 254 -0.50 -38.33 -9.20
C GLY A 254 0.00 -39.14 -8.00
N MET A 255 0.05 -38.54 -6.80
CA MET A 255 0.43 -39.27 -5.59
C MET A 255 -0.60 -40.34 -5.19
N LEU A 256 -1.90 -40.09 -5.40
CA LEU A 256 -2.96 -41.06 -5.11
C LEU A 256 -2.91 -42.28 -6.07
N THR A 257 -2.51 -42.08 -7.33
CA THR A 257 -2.37 -43.18 -8.30
C THR A 257 -1.11 -44.01 -8.06
N LEU A 258 0.00 -43.41 -7.66
CA LEU A 258 1.23 -44.13 -7.31
C LEU A 258 1.09 -44.93 -5.99
N GLY A 259 0.37 -44.40 -5.00
CA GLY A 259 0.08 -45.11 -3.74
C GLY A 259 -0.84 -46.33 -3.93
N SER A 260 -1.78 -46.28 -4.86
CA SER A 260 -2.71 -47.39 -5.15
C SER A 260 -2.08 -48.50 -6.00
N GLN A 261 -1.10 -48.19 -6.85
CA GLN A 261 -0.36 -49.22 -7.61
C GLN A 261 0.57 -50.07 -6.73
N ARG A 262 1.08 -49.52 -5.62
CA ARG A 262 2.02 -50.25 -4.75
C ARG A 262 1.35 -51.34 -3.89
N ARG A 263 0.02 -51.31 -3.73
CA ARG A 263 -0.73 -52.32 -2.95
C ARG A 263 -1.13 -53.59 -3.72
N ARG A 264 -0.84 -53.70 -5.03
CA ARG A 264 -1.23 -54.86 -5.86
C ARG A 264 -0.13 -55.89 -6.11
N ARG A 265 0.98 -55.89 -5.37
CA ARG A 265 2.13 -56.80 -5.62
C ARG A 265 2.49 -57.75 -4.48
N THR A 266 1.53 -58.12 -3.64
CA THR A 266 1.69 -59.21 -2.67
C THR A 266 0.49 -60.14 -2.75
N ALA A 267 0.55 -61.08 -3.69
CA ALA A 267 -0.16 -62.36 -3.72
C ALA A 267 0.70 -63.32 -4.56
#